data_AF-C9L5J1-F1
#
_entry.id   AF-C9L5J1-F1
#
_cell.length_a   1.000
_cell.length_b   1.000
_cell.length_c   1.000
_cell.angle_alpha   90.00
_cell.angle_beta   90.00
_cell.angle_gamma   90.00
#
_symmetry.space_group_name_H-M   'P 1'
#
loop_
_entity.id
_entity.type
_entity.pdbx_description
1 polymer ?
#
loop_
_entity_poly.entity_id
_entity_poly.type
_entity_poly.pdbx_seq_one_letter_code
_entity_poly.pdbx_strand_id
1 'polypeptide(L)'
;MIVLRKLAKPVTGGEPAGLSLFCYIEVNTMTKKTFASFEQQIQHLEDKVIIISDRAYAEAMLKQIGYFPLIGGYKHLFRVPFTKTYKIGTTFEEIVALYEFDSDLRDLFFKYLLQIERNLRSLMSYYFTEKYGESQDAYLDSSNYNTNRRNQKVVARLISTLKYCSGQAFL
;
A
#
# COMPACT_ATOMS: atom_id res chain seq x y z
N MET A 1 15.85 12.69 -20.91
CA MET A 1 15.14 13.89 -20.40
C MET A 1 13.74 13.88 -21.00
N ILE A 2 12.71 13.48 -20.25
CA ILE A 2 11.33 13.38 -20.74
C ILE A 2 10.47 14.37 -19.96
N VAL A 3 9.84 15.31 -20.66
CA VAL A 3 8.91 16.29 -20.12
C VAL A 3 7.50 15.70 -20.20
N LEU A 4 6.84 15.51 -19.06
CA LEU A 4 5.45 15.03 -18.99
C LEU A 4 4.48 16.22 -19.02
N ARG A 5 3.78 16.40 -20.14
CA ARG A 5 2.56 17.23 -20.19
C ARG A 5 1.39 16.44 -19.62
N LYS A 6 0.72 16.95 -18.58
CA LYS A 6 -0.50 16.35 -18.03
C LYS A 6 -1.71 16.62 -18.93
N LEU A 7 -2.53 15.59 -19.16
CA LEU A 7 -3.87 15.69 -19.75
C LEU A 7 -4.89 16.01 -18.65
N ALA A 8 -5.78 16.96 -18.90
CA ALA A 8 -6.92 17.26 -18.02
C ALA A 8 -7.90 16.07 -18.01
N LYS A 9 -8.40 15.70 -16.81
CA LYS A 9 -9.46 14.68 -16.67
C LYS A 9 -10.79 15.35 -16.31
N PRO A 10 -11.93 14.76 -16.75
CA PRO A 10 -13.27 15.30 -16.52
C PRO A 10 -13.77 15.04 -15.10
N VAL A 11 -14.72 15.88 -14.68
CA VAL A 11 -15.46 15.82 -13.42
C VAL A 11 -16.52 14.71 -13.52
N THR A 12 -16.45 13.70 -12.67
CA THR A 12 -17.63 12.95 -12.17
C THR A 12 -17.22 12.06 -11.01
N GLY A 13 -18.00 12.15 -9.92
CA GLY A 13 -17.72 11.52 -8.63
C GLY A 13 -18.27 10.10 -8.51
N GLY A 14 -17.52 9.29 -7.77
CA GLY A 14 -17.86 7.93 -7.32
C GLY A 14 -16.60 7.24 -6.82
N GLU A 15 -16.43 7.12 -5.50
CA GLU A 15 -15.29 6.41 -4.90
C GLU A 15 -15.56 4.89 -4.91
N PRO A 16 -14.67 4.06 -5.48
CA PRO A 16 -14.73 2.61 -5.31
C PRO A 16 -14.17 2.22 -3.93
N ALA A 17 -14.86 1.30 -3.27
CA ALA A 17 -14.42 0.70 -2.02
C ALA A 17 -13.15 -0.14 -2.25
N GLY A 18 -12.06 0.21 -1.54
CA GLY A 18 -10.78 -0.47 -1.59
C GLY A 18 -9.67 0.37 -2.23
N LEU A 19 -9.25 1.45 -1.56
CA LEU A 19 -8.15 2.29 -2.01
C LEU A 19 -6.88 2.03 -1.19
N SER A 20 -5.89 1.45 -1.86
CA SER A 20 -4.51 1.26 -1.38
C SER A 20 -3.88 2.60 -0.95
N LEU A 21 -3.01 2.55 0.08
CA LEU A 21 -2.26 3.68 0.65
C LEU A 21 -1.56 4.56 -0.41
N PHE A 22 -1.24 4.00 -1.58
CA PHE A 22 -0.60 4.70 -2.69
C PHE A 22 -1.51 5.68 -3.46
N CYS A 23 -2.84 5.66 -3.25
CA CYS A 23 -3.77 6.57 -3.94
C CYS A 23 -4.14 7.83 -3.14
N TYR A 24 -3.70 7.97 -1.88
CA TYR A 24 -4.12 9.08 -1.00
C TYR A 24 -3.44 10.44 -1.30
N ILE A 25 -2.93 10.65 -2.53
CA ILE A 25 -2.32 11.94 -2.92
C ILE A 25 -3.24 12.80 -3.78
N GLU A 26 -4.26 12.25 -4.45
CA GLU A 26 -5.12 13.09 -5.29
C GLU A 26 -6.40 13.54 -4.57
N VAL A 27 -6.52 14.87 -4.49
CA VAL A 27 -7.68 15.69 -4.05
C VAL A 27 -7.78 15.97 -2.55
N ASN A 28 -6.76 16.65 -2.00
CA ASN A 28 -7.00 17.57 -0.90
C ASN A 28 -6.82 19.00 -1.43
N THR A 29 -7.91 19.76 -1.46
CA THR A 29 -7.97 21.18 -1.84
C THR A 29 -6.83 21.96 -1.18
N MET A 30 -6.18 22.84 -1.96
CA MET A 30 -5.00 23.63 -1.62
C MET A 30 -5.13 24.43 -0.31
N THR A 31 -4.93 23.75 0.81
CA THR A 31 -4.53 24.34 2.09
C THR A 31 -3.13 23.82 2.32
N LYS A 32 -2.15 24.72 2.25
CA LYS A 32 -0.74 24.38 2.52
C LYS A 32 -0.69 23.84 3.95
N LYS A 33 -0.62 22.51 4.10
CA LYS A 33 -0.61 21.87 5.42
C LYS A 33 0.71 22.24 6.07
N THR A 34 0.64 23.17 7.03
CA THR A 34 1.82 23.65 7.76
C THR A 34 2.33 22.55 8.68
N PHE A 35 3.62 22.61 8.99
CA PHE A 35 4.20 21.78 10.04
C PHE A 35 3.41 22.00 11.33
N ALA A 36 3.05 20.91 11.99
CA ALA A 36 2.43 20.91 13.30
C ALA A 36 3.29 20.08 14.25
N SER A 37 3.68 20.65 15.39
CA SER A 37 4.36 19.90 16.45
C SER A 37 3.46 18.81 17.02
N PHE A 38 4.02 17.84 17.76
CA PHE A 38 3.19 16.79 18.37
C PHE A 38 2.17 17.35 19.35
N GLU A 39 2.55 18.35 20.15
CA GLU A 39 1.62 19.10 21.00
C GLU A 39 0.47 19.74 20.22
N GLN A 40 0.78 20.39 19.09
CA GLN A 40 -0.25 20.97 18.22
C GLN A 40 -1.15 19.89 17.61
N GLN A 41 -0.58 18.74 17.26
CA GLN A 41 -1.35 17.61 16.75
C GLN A 41 -2.31 17.06 17.80
N ILE A 42 -1.87 16.91 19.06
CA ILE A 42 -2.70 16.49 20.19
C ILE A 42 -3.82 17.49 20.42
N GLN A 43 -3.51 18.79 20.47
CA GLN A 43 -4.51 19.84 20.61
C GLN A 43 -5.57 19.78 19.50
N HIS A 44 -5.15 19.58 18.25
CA HIS A 44 -6.08 19.42 17.12
C HIS A 44 -6.98 18.17 17.20
N LEU A 45 -6.63 17.16 17.99
CA LEU A 45 -7.48 16.00 18.22
C LEU A 45 -8.55 16.31 19.27
N GLU A 46 -8.16 16.99 20.34
CA GLU A 46 -9.09 17.47 21.37
C GLU A 46 -10.09 18.49 20.83
N ASP A 47 -9.65 19.41 19.96
CA ASP A 47 -10.52 20.38 19.27
C ASP A 47 -11.61 19.68 18.42
N LYS A 48 -11.36 18.42 18.02
CA LYS A 48 -12.29 17.59 17.24
C LYS A 48 -13.13 16.64 18.10
N VAL A 49 -13.12 16.84 19.42
CA VAL A 49 -13.87 16.06 20.41
C VAL A 49 -13.38 14.61 20.52
N ILE A 50 -12.08 14.39 20.28
CA ILE A 50 -11.43 13.11 20.63
C ILE A 50 -10.96 13.21 22.08
N ILE A 51 -11.35 12.23 22.89
CA ILE A 51 -10.93 12.13 24.28
C ILE A 51 -9.52 11.54 24.31
N ILE A 52 -8.60 12.20 25.00
CA ILE A 52 -7.24 11.73 25.22
C ILE A 52 -7.06 11.57 26.73
N SER A 53 -6.91 10.35 27.20
CA SER A 53 -6.77 10.07 28.63
C SER A 53 -5.34 10.26 29.09
N ASP A 54 -4.38 9.88 28.25
CA ASP A 54 -2.95 10.08 28.48
C ASP A 54 -2.30 10.80 27.28
N ARG A 55 -1.97 12.08 27.47
CA ARG A 55 -1.30 12.90 26.44
C ARG A 55 0.12 12.43 26.13
N ALA A 56 0.86 11.91 27.12
CA ALA A 56 2.21 11.42 26.90
C ALA A 56 2.19 10.14 26.05
N TYR A 57 1.24 9.26 26.32
CA TYR A 57 0.96 8.10 25.47
C TYR A 57 0.58 8.52 24.06
N ALA A 58 -0.32 9.50 23.90
CA ALA A 58 -0.71 9.99 22.59
C ALA A 58 0.47 10.56 21.80
N GLU A 59 1.35 11.32 22.45
CA GLU A 59 2.57 11.85 21.82
C GLU A 59 3.51 10.72 21.38
N ALA A 60 3.70 9.69 22.22
CA ALA A 60 4.52 8.53 21.91
C ALA A 60 3.99 7.76 20.68
N MET A 61 2.68 7.53 20.63
CA MET A 61 2.04 6.86 19.49
C MET A 61 2.12 7.70 18.21
N LEU A 62 1.94 9.02 18.31
CA LEU A 62 2.10 9.92 17.16
C LEU A 62 3.55 9.97 16.67
N LYS A 63 4.55 9.82 17.55
CA LYS A 63 5.97 9.69 17.16
C LYS A 63 6.25 8.36 16.47
N GLN A 64 5.68 7.27 16.96
CA GLN A 64 5.92 5.92 16.45
C GLN A 64 5.21 5.66 15.11
N ILE A 65 3.92 5.97 15.03
CA ILE A 65 3.05 5.62 13.90
C ILE A 65 2.92 6.80 12.91
N GLY A 66 2.90 8.02 13.43
CA GLY A 66 2.60 9.22 12.68
C GLY A 66 1.11 9.56 12.64
N TYR A 67 0.81 10.86 12.55
CA TYR A 67 -0.57 11.37 12.55
C TYR A 67 -1.41 10.87 11.37
N PHE A 68 -0.84 10.81 10.17
CA PHE A 68 -1.62 10.48 8.97
C PHE A 68 -2.05 9.01 8.89
N PRO A 69 -1.17 8.02 9.12
CA PRO A 69 -1.58 6.63 9.15
C PRO A 69 -2.63 6.37 10.24
N LEU A 70 -2.42 6.93 11.44
CA LEU A 70 -3.29 6.70 12.59
C LEU A 70 -4.63 7.43 12.46
N ILE A 71 -4.60 8.77 12.36
CA ILE A 71 -5.82 9.58 12.37
C ILE A 71 -6.44 9.60 10.97
N GLY A 72 -5.62 9.83 9.95
CA GLY A 72 -6.10 9.93 8.57
C GLY A 72 -6.66 8.62 8.03
N GLY A 73 -6.01 7.50 8.34
CA GLY A 73 -6.40 6.16 7.86
C GLY A 73 -7.71 5.68 8.44
N TYR A 74 -7.98 5.96 9.71
CA TYR A 74 -9.11 5.35 10.43
C TYR A 74 -10.25 6.35 10.74
N LYS A 75 -10.09 7.65 10.41
CA LYS A 75 -11.10 8.71 10.68
C LYS A 75 -12.52 8.35 10.25
N HIS A 76 -12.69 7.61 9.16
CA HIS A 76 -14.02 7.34 8.59
C HIS A 76 -14.87 6.44 9.48
N LEU A 77 -14.23 5.59 10.28
CA LEU A 77 -14.92 4.64 11.18
C LEU A 77 -15.45 5.34 12.43
N PHE A 78 -14.76 6.40 12.86
CA PHE A 78 -15.08 7.17 14.05
C PHE A 78 -15.78 8.51 13.78
N ARG A 79 -15.93 8.92 12.51
CA ARG A 79 -16.61 10.17 12.16
C ARG A 79 -18.13 10.00 12.07
N VAL A 80 -18.84 11.07 12.41
CA VAL A 80 -20.28 11.17 12.12
C VAL A 80 -20.43 11.47 10.62
N PRO A 81 -21.27 10.72 9.88
CA PRO A 81 -21.49 10.96 8.45
C PRO A 81 -21.82 12.42 8.14
N PHE A 82 -21.29 12.93 7.03
CA PHE A 82 -21.50 14.31 6.55
C PHE A 82 -20.98 15.44 7.47
N THR A 83 -20.23 15.10 8.53
CA THR A 83 -19.60 16.09 9.42
C THR A 83 -18.08 15.97 9.42
N LYS A 84 -17.40 16.96 10.00
CA LYS A 84 -15.94 16.92 10.23
C LYS A 84 -15.58 16.43 11.64
N THR A 85 -16.57 16.11 12.47
CA THR A 85 -16.43 15.78 13.89
C THR A 85 -16.47 14.27 14.13
N TYR A 86 -15.83 13.84 15.22
CA TYR A 86 -15.85 12.46 15.66
C TYR A 86 -17.14 12.15 16.41
N LYS A 87 -17.50 10.86 16.49
CA LYS A 87 -18.61 10.36 17.30
C LYS A 87 -18.32 10.69 18.77
N ILE A 88 -19.35 11.06 19.51
CA ILE A 88 -19.22 11.38 20.94
C ILE A 88 -18.70 10.15 21.68
N GLY A 89 -17.72 10.37 22.57
CA GLY A 89 -17.07 9.30 23.32
C GLY A 89 -15.90 8.63 22.62
N THR A 90 -15.56 9.01 21.39
CA THR A 90 -14.36 8.48 20.71
C THR A 90 -13.11 8.82 21.50
N THR A 91 -12.34 7.80 21.87
CA THR A 91 -11.04 7.96 22.53
C THR A 91 -9.90 7.80 21.52
N PHE A 92 -8.76 8.42 21.81
CA PHE A 92 -7.55 8.23 21.01
C PHE A 92 -7.05 6.78 21.09
N GLU A 93 -7.17 6.18 22.27
CA GLU A 93 -6.76 4.81 22.58
C GLU A 93 -7.55 3.78 21.74
N GLU A 94 -8.84 3.99 21.50
CA GLU A 94 -9.63 3.16 20.58
C GLU A 94 -9.14 3.24 19.13
N ILE A 95 -8.73 4.43 18.67
CA ILE A 95 -8.17 4.60 17.32
C ILE A 95 -6.84 3.85 17.21
N VAL A 96 -5.99 3.91 18.25
CA VAL A 96 -4.73 3.17 18.30
C VAL A 96 -4.98 1.66 18.34
N ALA A 97 -5.89 1.18 19.18
CA ALA A 97 -6.23 -0.24 19.27
C ALA A 97 -6.72 -0.80 17.92
N LEU A 98 -7.50 -0.02 17.17
CA LEU A 98 -7.94 -0.41 15.83
C LEU A 98 -6.79 -0.44 14.82
N TYR A 99 -5.86 0.51 14.90
CA TYR A 99 -4.64 0.52 14.08
C TYR A 99 -3.79 -0.73 14.34
N GLU A 100 -3.55 -1.04 15.61
CA GLU A 100 -2.74 -2.19 16.03
C GLU A 100 -3.38 -3.50 15.56
N PHE A 101 -4.69 -3.66 15.77
CA PHE A 101 -5.43 -4.81 15.27
C PHE A 101 -5.26 -5.02 13.75
N ASP A 102 -5.41 -3.95 12.96
CA ASP A 102 -5.21 -4.03 11.50
C ASP A 102 -3.74 -4.31 11.14
N SER A 103 -2.79 -3.77 11.89
CA SER A 103 -1.36 -4.07 11.73
C SER A 103 -1.07 -5.55 11.95
N ASP A 104 -1.58 -6.12 13.03
CA ASP A 104 -1.41 -7.53 13.37
C ASP A 104 -2.01 -8.44 12.28
N LEU A 105 -3.20 -8.07 11.76
CA LEU A 105 -3.80 -8.77 10.64
C LEU A 105 -2.92 -8.69 9.38
N ARG A 106 -2.41 -7.51 9.04
CA ARG A 106 -1.52 -7.33 7.89
C ARG A 106 -0.26 -8.19 8.01
N ASP A 107 0.34 -8.26 9.18
CA ASP A 107 1.52 -9.08 9.43
C ASP A 107 1.22 -10.57 9.31
N LEU A 108 0.08 -11.00 9.82
CA LEU A 108 -0.39 -12.39 9.69
C LEU A 108 -0.61 -12.77 8.22
N PHE A 109 -1.31 -11.95 7.46
CA PHE A 109 -1.54 -12.20 6.02
C PHE A 109 -0.22 -12.20 5.24
N PHE A 110 0.67 -11.26 5.53
CA PHE A 110 1.95 -11.16 4.83
C PHE A 110 2.81 -12.41 5.04
N LYS A 111 2.86 -12.95 6.28
CA LYS A 111 3.54 -14.20 6.59
C LYS A 111 3.06 -15.36 5.71
N TYR A 112 1.74 -15.53 5.57
CA TYR A 112 1.19 -16.62 4.77
C TYR A 112 1.29 -16.37 3.26
N LEU A 113 1.16 -15.13 2.79
CA LEU A 113 1.39 -14.78 1.39
C LEU A 113 2.83 -15.11 0.97
N LEU A 114 3.83 -14.82 1.81
CA LEU A 114 5.22 -15.19 1.56
C LEU A 114 5.42 -16.72 1.51
N GLN A 115 4.66 -17.50 2.28
CA GLN A 115 4.73 -18.95 2.22
C GLN A 115 4.11 -19.49 0.92
N ILE A 116 2.95 -18.95 0.52
CA ILE A 116 2.28 -19.30 -0.73
C ILE A 116 3.16 -18.93 -1.92
N GLU A 117 3.77 -17.74 -1.92
CA GLU A 117 4.65 -17.28 -2.99
C GLU A 117 5.87 -18.21 -3.16
N ARG A 118 6.52 -18.60 -2.05
CA ARG A 118 7.64 -19.55 -2.09
C ARG A 118 7.23 -20.89 -2.69
N ASN A 119 6.10 -21.43 -2.26
CA ASN A 119 5.59 -22.69 -2.80
C ASN A 119 5.26 -22.58 -4.29
N LEU A 120 4.53 -21.54 -4.69
CA LEU A 120 4.17 -21.30 -6.08
C LEU A 120 5.42 -21.15 -6.95
N ARG A 121 6.45 -20.44 -6.49
CA ARG A 121 7.73 -20.29 -7.18
C ARG A 121 8.41 -21.65 -7.39
N SER A 122 8.47 -22.49 -6.36
CA SER A 122 9.04 -23.83 -6.45
C SER A 122 8.28 -24.71 -7.43
N LEU A 123 6.94 -24.74 -7.37
CA LEU A 123 6.11 -25.53 -8.28
C LEU A 123 6.23 -25.03 -9.72
N MET A 124 6.20 -23.71 -9.94
CA MET A 124 6.38 -23.13 -11.27
C MET A 124 7.74 -23.51 -11.86
N SER A 125 8.82 -23.44 -11.07
CA SER A 125 10.14 -23.84 -11.53
C SER A 125 10.18 -25.33 -11.86
N TYR A 126 9.68 -26.18 -10.96
CA TYR A 126 9.68 -27.63 -11.14
C TYR A 126 8.93 -28.03 -12.41
N TYR A 127 7.68 -27.62 -12.57
CA TYR A 127 6.87 -28.01 -13.72
C TYR A 127 7.33 -27.38 -15.04
N PHE A 128 7.99 -26.21 -14.98
CA PHE A 128 8.62 -25.63 -16.16
C PHE A 128 9.81 -26.49 -16.61
N THR A 129 10.71 -26.84 -15.69
CA THR A 129 11.87 -27.69 -15.96
C THR A 129 11.45 -29.10 -16.38
N GLU A 130 10.43 -29.68 -15.76
CA GLU A 130 9.88 -30.99 -16.13
C GLU A 130 9.39 -31.01 -17.59
N LYS A 131 8.79 -29.91 -18.06
CA LYS A 131 8.21 -29.82 -19.40
C LYS A 131 9.22 -29.43 -20.49
N TYR A 132 10.16 -28.54 -20.17
CA TYR A 132 11.04 -27.90 -21.17
C TYR A 132 12.53 -28.23 -20.98
N GLY A 133 12.89 -28.95 -19.92
CA GLY A 133 14.25 -29.33 -19.57
C GLY A 133 14.97 -28.31 -18.66
N GLU A 134 16.20 -28.64 -18.30
CA GLU A 134 17.04 -27.92 -17.33
C GLU A 134 17.84 -26.76 -17.94
N SER A 135 17.86 -26.62 -19.26
CA SER A 135 18.64 -25.57 -19.93
C SER A 135 18.10 -24.18 -19.61
N GLN A 136 19.00 -23.25 -19.25
CA GLN A 136 18.66 -21.84 -19.03
C GLN A 136 18.04 -21.19 -20.28
N ASP A 137 18.40 -21.66 -21.47
CA ASP A 137 17.85 -21.17 -22.73
C ASP A 137 16.34 -21.43 -22.84
N ALA A 138 15.82 -22.46 -22.16
CA ALA A 138 14.39 -22.76 -22.14
C ALA A 138 13.57 -21.62 -21.53
N TYR A 139 14.11 -20.90 -20.53
CA TYR A 139 13.47 -19.71 -19.94
C TYR A 139 13.56 -18.46 -20.83
N LEU A 140 14.46 -18.45 -21.80
CA LEU A 140 14.64 -17.32 -22.73
C LEU A 140 13.84 -17.49 -24.02
N ASP A 141 13.36 -18.70 -24.30
CA ASP A 141 12.52 -18.98 -25.44
C ASP A 141 11.06 -18.58 -25.20
N SER A 142 10.62 -17.57 -25.95
CA SER A 142 9.24 -17.10 -25.95
C SER A 142 8.21 -18.17 -26.33
N SER A 143 8.60 -19.21 -27.07
CA SER A 143 7.71 -20.28 -27.51
C SER A 143 7.24 -21.17 -26.35
N ASN A 144 8.00 -21.23 -25.26
CA ASN A 144 7.69 -21.99 -24.04
C ASN A 144 6.64 -21.30 -23.15
N TYR A 145 6.21 -20.08 -23.51
CA TYR A 145 5.23 -19.30 -22.79
C TYR A 145 3.92 -19.12 -23.57
N ASN A 146 2.86 -18.70 -22.89
CA ASN A 146 1.61 -18.34 -23.53
C ASN A 146 1.75 -16.99 -24.28
N THR A 147 1.96 -17.06 -25.59
CA THR A 147 2.18 -15.92 -26.50
C THR A 147 0.91 -15.39 -27.16
N ASN A 148 -0.25 -15.58 -26.54
CA ASN A 148 -1.49 -14.91 -26.95
C ASN A 148 -1.28 -13.38 -27.02
N ARG A 149 -1.99 -12.70 -27.93
CA ARG A 149 -1.83 -11.24 -28.21
C ARG A 149 -1.85 -10.35 -26.95
N ARG A 150 -2.59 -10.76 -25.91
CA ARG A 150 -2.64 -10.07 -24.60
C ARG A 150 -1.34 -10.19 -23.79
N ASN A 151 -0.67 -11.33 -23.87
CA ASN A 151 0.46 -11.69 -23.02
C ASN A 151 1.82 -11.43 -23.68
N GLN A 152 1.88 -11.27 -25.00
CA GLN A 152 3.14 -11.05 -25.74
C GLN A 152 4.02 -9.96 -25.14
N LYS A 153 3.44 -8.80 -24.79
CA LYS A 153 4.19 -7.69 -24.18
C LYS A 153 4.75 -8.06 -22.80
N VAL A 154 4.02 -8.85 -22.02
CA VAL A 154 4.44 -9.30 -20.69
C VAL A 154 5.56 -10.33 -20.81
N VAL A 155 5.42 -11.32 -21.69
CA VAL A 155 6.44 -12.34 -21.96
C VAL A 155 7.72 -11.69 -22.48
N ALA A 156 7.62 -10.76 -23.43
CA ALA A 156 8.80 -10.04 -23.94
C ALA A 156 9.54 -9.26 -22.84
N ARG A 157 8.79 -8.60 -21.94
CA ARG A 157 9.36 -7.91 -20.77
C ARG A 157 10.03 -8.89 -19.81
N LEU A 158 9.35 -9.99 -19.48
CA LEU A 158 9.88 -11.04 -18.61
C LEU A 158 11.22 -11.57 -19.15
N ILE A 159 11.27 -11.97 -20.42
CA ILE A 159 12.49 -12.48 -21.05
C ILE A 159 13.60 -11.42 -21.02
N SER A 160 13.27 -10.15 -21.28
CA SER A 160 14.27 -9.07 -21.20
C SER A 160 14.84 -8.90 -19.78
N THR A 161 14.01 -9.02 -18.75
CA THR A 161 14.43 -8.97 -17.35
C THR A 161 15.29 -10.17 -17.00
N LEU A 162 14.89 -11.38 -17.41
CA LEU A 162 15.67 -12.60 -17.17
C LEU A 162 17.05 -12.53 -17.83
N LYS A 163 17.14 -12.06 -19.08
CA LYS A 163 18.41 -11.84 -19.80
C LYS A 163 19.33 -10.86 -19.07
N TYR A 164 18.76 -9.78 -18.55
CA TYR A 164 19.52 -8.80 -17.76
C TYR A 164 20.06 -9.42 -16.47
N CYS A 165 19.22 -10.14 -15.72
CA CYS A 165 19.61 -10.79 -14.47
C CYS A 165 20.65 -11.90 -14.68
N SER A 166 20.56 -12.69 -15.77
CA SER A 166 21.56 -13.71 -16.10
C SER A 166 22.91 -13.10 -16.48
N GLY A 167 22.92 -11.91 -17.08
CA GLY A 167 24.15 -11.19 -17.42
C GLY A 167 24.88 -10.56 -16.21
N GLN A 168 24.17 -10.30 -15.11
CA GLN A 168 24.77 -9.76 -13.87
C GLN A 168 25.39 -10.83 -12.97
N ALA A 169 25.06 -12.12 -13.15
CA ALA A 169 25.59 -13.20 -12.33
C ALA A 169 27.06 -13.58 -12.67
N PHE A 170 27.69 -12.92 -13.64
CA PHE A 170 29.05 -13.18 -14.12
C PHE A 170 30.04 -12.01 -13.85
N LEU A 171 29.72 -11.08 -12.94
CA LEU A 171 30.63 -10.05 -12.43
C LEU A 171 30.63 -10.07 -10.90
#